data_AF-A0A8H5B8G7-F1
#
_entry.id   AF-A0A8H5B8G7-F1
#
_cell.length_a   1.000
_cell.length_b   1.000
_cell.length_c   1.000
_cell.angle_alpha   90.00
_cell.angle_beta   90.00
_cell.angle_gamma   90.00
#
_symmetry.space_group_name_H-M   'P 1'
#
loop_
_entity.id
_entity.type
_entity.pdbx_description
1 polymer ?
#
loop_
_entity_poly.entity_id
_entity_poly.type
_entity_poly.pdbx_seq_one_letter_code
_entity_poly.pdbx_strand_id
1 'polypeptide(L)'
;MPPKVYKPARYLCDHLLDGQKCQGAFRNQSGLTQHINSVHMFHRPTVFSVAHTSSSPTPPPASQVPTLDPEDFVGTNEPPSTSNSESASTGAGIKQHPILDGVPCNAEGVDLPPGTPPPPPTHQDDGFAQYGDCANFKLANLLFKKTEMSAGQINKLMDILAAKYGKPPFASQQDMYDRIDSSKHGGVPWESFSVTYSRPKPKDPENIPSWMNTEYEVWFRDPQTVLEQQLVNPDFRDGIHYAPFQEYGHDGKCRWQDLMSGNWAWSQADELAKDPDTHGAMFAPIVLGSDKTTVSVATGQNKYYLLYASLGNVNNSIWRAHKNAVAVIGFLAIPKTDRKHAGSTDFRRFRQQLFHSSIAAIFEKMRPAMSKPVVT
;
A
#
# COMPACT_ATOMS: atom_id res chain seq x y z
N MET A 1 -42.16 -24.07 -25.25
CA MET A 1 -41.13 -23.74 -24.25
C MET A 1 -41.71 -22.69 -23.31
N PRO A 2 -41.59 -22.81 -21.98
CA PRO A 2 -42.00 -21.72 -21.09
C PRO A 2 -41.18 -20.45 -21.41
N PRO A 3 -41.77 -19.26 -21.35
CA PRO A 3 -41.04 -18.02 -21.61
C PRO A 3 -39.87 -17.93 -20.65
N LYS A 4 -38.67 -17.63 -21.18
CA LYS A 4 -37.50 -17.33 -20.35
C LYS A 4 -37.76 -16.00 -19.65
N VAL A 5 -38.30 -16.06 -18.44
CA VAL A 5 -38.56 -14.88 -17.61
C VAL A 5 -37.23 -14.43 -17.01
N TYR A 6 -36.68 -13.33 -17.52
CA TYR A 6 -35.63 -12.60 -16.81
C TYR A 6 -36.18 -12.18 -15.45
N LYS A 7 -35.52 -12.56 -14.36
CA LYS A 7 -35.89 -12.13 -13.01
C LYS A 7 -35.13 -10.82 -12.71
N PRO A 8 -35.79 -9.64 -12.76
CA PRO A 8 -35.15 -8.38 -12.42
C PRO A 8 -34.74 -8.37 -10.95
N ALA A 9 -33.87 -7.42 -10.57
CA ALA A 9 -33.61 -7.13 -9.16
C ALA A 9 -34.93 -6.84 -8.44
N ARG A 10 -35.12 -7.41 -7.25
CA ARG A 10 -36.36 -7.29 -6.46
C ARG A 10 -36.17 -6.54 -5.15
N TYR A 11 -34.92 -6.34 -4.75
CA TYR A 11 -34.57 -5.75 -3.47
C TYR A 11 -33.88 -4.42 -3.73
N LEU A 12 -34.56 -3.32 -3.42
CA LEU A 12 -34.00 -1.97 -3.54
C LEU A 12 -33.43 -1.54 -2.19
N CYS A 13 -32.39 -0.72 -2.22
CA CYS A 13 -31.89 -0.06 -1.02
C CYS A 13 -32.75 1.15 -0.70
N ASP A 14 -33.29 1.19 0.51
CA ASP A 14 -34.13 2.31 0.97
C ASP A 14 -33.36 3.32 1.84
N HIS A 15 -32.04 3.16 1.98
CA HIS A 15 -31.20 4.11 2.72
C HIS A 15 -30.87 5.36 1.90
N LEU A 16 -30.59 6.46 2.60
CA LEU A 16 -30.07 7.68 1.99
C LEU A 16 -28.54 7.61 1.96
N LEU A 17 -27.94 7.99 0.83
CA LEU A 17 -26.52 8.29 0.70
C LEU A 17 -26.41 9.78 0.37
N ASP A 18 -25.70 10.55 1.20
CA ASP A 18 -25.52 12.00 1.01
C ASP A 18 -26.83 12.80 0.78
N GLY A 19 -27.88 12.42 1.52
CA GLY A 19 -29.20 13.06 1.44
C GLY A 19 -30.05 12.67 0.22
N GLN A 20 -29.56 11.78 -0.66
CA GLN A 20 -30.32 11.25 -1.80
C GLN A 20 -30.64 9.76 -1.63
N LYS A 21 -31.73 9.30 -2.27
CA LYS A 21 -32.15 7.89 -2.19
C LYS A 21 -31.12 6.99 -2.87
N CYS A 22 -30.61 6.01 -2.13
CA CYS A 22 -29.63 5.06 -2.65
C CYS A 22 -30.24 4.23 -3.78
N GLN A 23 -29.53 4.12 -4.91
CA GLN A 23 -30.02 3.41 -6.10
C GLN A 23 -29.63 1.93 -6.15
N GLY A 24 -29.21 1.34 -5.02
CA GLY A 24 -28.81 -0.07 -4.95
C GLY A 24 -29.97 -1.02 -5.27
N ALA A 25 -29.80 -1.93 -6.24
CA ALA A 25 -30.80 -2.93 -6.61
C ALA A 25 -30.18 -4.35 -6.67
N PHE A 26 -30.79 -5.30 -5.96
CA PHE A 26 -30.26 -6.64 -5.72
C PHE A 26 -31.26 -7.74 -6.06
N ARG A 27 -30.73 -8.92 -6.41
CA ARG A 27 -31.53 -10.11 -6.77
C ARG A 27 -31.90 -10.98 -5.57
N ASN A 28 -31.20 -10.83 -4.45
CA ASN A 28 -31.46 -11.55 -3.20
C ASN A 28 -31.18 -10.64 -1.99
N GLN A 29 -31.72 -11.02 -0.83
CA GLN A 29 -31.59 -10.27 0.42
C GLN A 29 -30.13 -10.16 0.88
N SER A 30 -29.32 -11.21 0.68
CA SER A 30 -27.91 -11.21 1.07
C SER A 30 -27.09 -10.11 0.39
N GLY A 31 -27.33 -9.88 -0.92
CA GLY A 31 -26.69 -8.79 -1.66
C GLY A 31 -27.11 -7.41 -1.16
N LEU A 32 -28.37 -7.23 -0.76
CA LEU A 32 -28.85 -5.99 -0.13
C LEU A 32 -28.15 -5.78 1.23
N THR A 33 -28.04 -6.82 2.07
CA THR A 33 -27.37 -6.73 3.38
C THR A 33 -25.89 -6.38 3.24
N GLN A 34 -25.16 -7.00 2.31
CA GLN A 34 -23.75 -6.69 2.06
C GLN A 34 -23.57 -5.23 1.59
N HIS A 35 -24.46 -4.76 0.72
CA HIS A 35 -24.48 -3.37 0.29
C HIS A 35 -24.75 -2.41 1.45
N ILE A 36 -25.75 -2.68 2.29
CA ILE A 36 -26.03 -1.84 3.47
C ILE A 36 -24.82 -1.77 4.40
N ASN A 37 -24.17 -2.91 4.67
CA ASN A 37 -23.01 -2.97 5.55
C ASN A 37 -21.75 -2.31 4.97
N SER A 38 -21.62 -2.20 3.66
CA SER A 38 -20.45 -1.58 3.02
C SER A 38 -20.65 -0.10 2.74
N VAL A 39 -21.88 0.32 2.40
CA VAL A 39 -22.18 1.66 1.89
C VAL A 39 -22.85 2.56 2.93
N HIS A 40 -23.68 2.00 3.81
CA HIS A 40 -24.53 2.78 4.73
C HIS A 40 -24.11 2.70 6.20
N MET A 41 -23.10 1.88 6.53
CA MET A 41 -22.76 1.59 7.92
C MET A 41 -22.00 2.71 8.67
N PHE A 42 -21.79 3.87 8.04
CA PHE A 42 -21.20 5.05 8.69
C PHE A 42 -22.23 5.98 9.36
N HIS A 43 -23.53 5.73 9.20
CA HIS A 43 -24.59 6.52 9.84
C HIS A 43 -25.61 5.64 10.56
N ARG A 44 -25.33 5.32 11.84
CA ARG A 44 -26.38 4.95 12.79
C ARG A 44 -26.42 5.95 13.94
N PRO A 45 -27.51 6.69 14.13
CA PRO A 45 -27.86 7.26 15.42
C PRO A 45 -28.15 6.12 16.40
N THR A 46 -27.53 6.18 17.56
CA THR A 46 -27.52 5.18 18.61
C THR A 46 -28.90 5.03 19.26
N VAL A 47 -29.71 4.04 18.86
CA VAL A 47 -30.76 3.49 19.74
C VAL A 47 -31.02 2.03 19.36
N PHE A 48 -30.57 1.09 20.19
CA PHE A 48 -31.38 0.07 20.88
C PHE A 48 -30.50 -1.04 21.47
N SER A 49 -30.75 -1.27 22.76
CA SER A 49 -30.28 -2.36 23.60
C SER A 49 -30.80 -3.72 23.10
N VAL A 50 -30.04 -4.80 23.31
CA VAL A 50 -30.50 -6.06 23.94
C VAL A 50 -29.39 -7.13 23.95
N ALA A 51 -29.20 -7.66 25.16
CA ALA A 51 -28.77 -8.99 25.62
C ALA A 51 -27.56 -9.73 25.02
N HIS A 52 -26.62 -10.00 25.92
CA HIS A 52 -25.54 -10.97 25.80
C HIS A 52 -26.06 -12.41 25.73
N THR A 53 -25.55 -13.18 24.76
CA THR A 53 -25.40 -14.64 24.90
C THR A 53 -23.99 -15.03 24.45
N SER A 54 -23.26 -15.63 25.38
CA SER A 54 -21.89 -16.13 25.25
C SER A 54 -21.88 -17.52 24.58
N SER A 55 -21.08 -17.67 23.52
CA SER A 55 -20.46 -18.97 23.20
C SER A 55 -19.28 -18.74 22.25
N SER A 56 -18.07 -18.91 22.77
CA SER A 56 -16.83 -18.92 21.99
C SER A 56 -16.38 -20.37 21.78
N PRO A 57 -16.03 -20.81 20.56
CA PRO A 57 -15.21 -21.98 20.36
C PRO A 57 -13.73 -21.60 20.32
N THR A 58 -12.94 -22.27 21.15
CA THR A 58 -11.48 -22.16 21.27
C THR A 58 -10.78 -22.66 19.99
N PRO A 59 -9.75 -21.97 19.48
CA PRO A 59 -8.92 -22.48 18.38
C PRO A 59 -7.90 -23.54 18.85
N PRO A 60 -7.50 -24.49 17.98
CA PRO A 60 -6.50 -25.52 18.30
C PRO A 60 -5.06 -24.95 18.30
N PRO A 61 -4.11 -25.61 19.00
CA PRO A 61 -2.78 -25.08 19.24
C PRO A 61 -1.89 -25.11 17.98
N ALA A 62 -1.11 -24.05 17.80
CA ALA A 62 -0.14 -23.89 16.72
C ALA A 62 1.03 -24.89 16.85
N SER A 63 1.33 -25.60 15.76
CA SER A 63 2.55 -26.41 15.65
C SER A 63 3.78 -25.51 15.53
N GLN A 64 4.76 -25.78 16.39
CA GLN A 64 6.04 -25.11 16.47
C GLN A 64 6.87 -25.33 15.19
N VAL A 65 7.40 -24.24 14.63
CA VAL A 65 8.47 -24.25 13.62
C VAL A 65 9.65 -23.47 14.21
N PRO A 66 10.91 -23.92 14.05
CA PRO A 66 12.03 -23.41 14.83
C PRO A 66 12.39 -21.95 14.51
N THR A 67 12.54 -21.16 15.57
CA THR A 67 13.09 -19.81 15.59
C THR A 67 14.55 -19.83 15.11
N LEU A 68 14.91 -18.92 14.20
CA LEU A 68 16.31 -18.62 13.88
C LEU A 68 16.76 -17.49 14.82
N ASP A 69 17.79 -17.75 15.62
CA ASP A 69 18.40 -16.79 16.54
C ASP A 69 19.05 -15.62 15.79
N PRO A 70 18.81 -14.36 16.22
CA PRO A 70 19.57 -13.20 15.80
C PRO A 70 20.54 -12.78 16.93
N GLU A 71 21.64 -13.50 17.10
CA GLU A 71 22.82 -12.96 17.79
C GLU A 71 23.83 -12.50 16.73
N ASP A 72 23.87 -11.18 16.52
CA ASP A 72 25.05 -10.35 16.20
C ASP A 72 24.60 -9.03 15.55
N PHE A 73 23.90 -8.20 16.34
CA PHE A 73 23.82 -6.75 16.13
C PHE A 73 23.99 -6.07 17.49
N VAL A 74 25.24 -6.03 17.98
CA VAL A 74 25.60 -5.13 19.08
C VAL A 74 25.87 -3.76 18.48
N GLY A 75 24.81 -2.97 18.34
CA GLY A 75 24.92 -1.52 18.18
C GLY A 75 24.91 -0.88 19.56
N THR A 76 26.08 -0.42 20.01
CA THR A 76 26.21 0.38 21.24
C THR A 76 25.57 1.75 21.02
N ASN A 77 24.32 1.92 21.46
CA ASN A 77 23.71 3.23 21.63
C ASN A 77 23.82 3.64 23.09
N GLU A 78 24.92 4.33 23.42
CA GLU A 78 25.03 5.07 24.66
C GLU A 78 24.29 6.41 24.48
N PRO A 79 23.35 6.79 25.37
CA PRO A 79 22.65 8.06 25.25
C PRO A 79 23.59 9.22 25.64
N PRO A 80 23.64 10.33 24.87
CA PRO A 80 24.33 11.52 25.34
C PRO A 80 23.55 12.12 26.51
N SER A 81 24.26 12.35 27.59
CA SER A 81 23.78 13.06 28.77
C SER A 81 23.77 14.56 28.47
N THR A 82 22.58 15.14 28.34
CA THR A 82 22.40 16.59 28.42
C THR A 82 21.34 16.89 29.45
N SER A 83 21.83 17.29 30.63
CA SER A 83 21.07 18.05 31.60
C SER A 83 20.65 19.38 30.99
N ASN A 84 19.34 19.64 30.91
CA ASN A 84 18.80 20.97 31.10
C ASN A 84 17.44 20.86 31.77
N SER A 85 17.38 21.40 32.97
CA SER A 85 16.20 21.53 33.80
C SER A 85 15.37 22.70 33.28
N GLU A 86 14.24 22.43 32.65
CA GLU A 86 13.16 23.41 32.47
C GLU A 86 11.82 22.80 32.89
N SER A 87 11.23 23.46 33.88
CA SER A 87 9.90 23.35 34.48
C SER A 87 8.98 22.22 33.98
N ALA A 88 8.73 21.25 34.87
CA ALA A 88 7.67 20.26 34.72
C ALA A 88 6.29 20.92 34.67
N SER A 89 5.73 21.03 33.46
CA SER A 89 4.29 21.23 33.25
C SER A 89 3.56 19.95 33.63
N THR A 90 2.83 19.97 34.74
CA THR A 90 1.96 18.90 35.26
C THR A 90 0.66 18.76 34.46
N GLY A 91 0.77 18.51 33.15
CA GLY A 91 -0.37 18.28 32.27
C GLY A 91 -0.05 17.20 31.24
N ALA A 92 -0.92 16.19 31.14
CA ALA A 92 -0.91 15.31 29.97
C ALA A 92 -1.14 16.18 28.72
N GLY A 93 -0.39 15.93 27.65
CA GLY A 93 -0.44 16.78 26.47
C GLY A 93 0.41 16.26 25.32
N ILE A 94 0.08 16.75 24.13
CA ILE A 94 0.82 16.48 22.90
C ILE A 94 1.57 17.76 22.55
N LYS A 95 2.90 17.64 22.41
CA LYS A 95 3.76 18.71 21.89
C LYS A 95 4.16 18.34 20.46
N GLN A 96 3.79 19.18 19.49
CA GLN A 96 4.25 19.01 18.11
C GLN A 96 5.61 19.68 17.90
N HIS A 97 6.33 19.20 16.89
CA HIS A 97 7.58 19.80 16.47
C HIS A 97 7.35 21.23 15.95
N PRO A 98 8.12 22.25 16.40
CA PRO A 98 7.77 23.66 16.19
C PRO A 98 8.12 24.23 14.80
N ILE A 99 8.87 23.50 13.97
CA ILE A 99 9.37 23.98 12.67
C ILE A 99 8.86 23.09 11.52
N LEU A 100 9.10 21.78 11.59
CA LEU A 100 8.57 20.77 10.68
C LEU A 100 7.17 20.35 11.17
N ASP A 101 6.18 21.22 10.98
CA ASP A 101 4.81 21.09 11.47
C ASP A 101 3.80 20.62 10.41
N GLY A 102 4.24 20.52 9.14
CA GLY A 102 3.43 20.03 8.03
C GLY A 102 2.29 20.96 7.66
N VAL A 103 2.53 22.27 7.71
CA VAL A 103 1.56 23.30 7.29
C VAL A 103 1.18 23.07 5.82
N PRO A 104 -0.12 23.02 5.49
CA PRO A 104 -0.56 22.92 4.11
C PRO A 104 -0.08 24.10 3.27
N CYS A 105 0.43 23.85 2.07
CA CYS A 105 0.88 24.87 1.13
C CYS A 105 0.11 24.82 -0.19
N ASN A 106 0.21 25.88 -0.98
CA ASN A 106 -0.29 25.92 -2.37
C ASN A 106 0.71 25.25 -3.34
N ALA A 107 0.36 25.22 -4.63
CA ALA A 107 1.19 24.61 -5.68
C ALA A 107 2.58 25.25 -5.83
N GLU A 108 2.74 26.49 -5.36
CA GLU A 108 4.01 27.23 -5.34
C GLU A 108 4.84 26.99 -4.08
N GLY A 109 4.36 26.16 -3.14
CA GLY A 109 5.03 25.88 -1.86
C GLY A 109 4.88 26.99 -0.82
N VAL A 110 3.89 27.87 -0.97
CA VAL A 110 3.58 28.93 -0.01
C VAL A 110 2.51 28.45 0.97
N ASP A 111 2.79 28.60 2.27
CA ASP A 111 1.88 28.22 3.35
C ASP A 111 0.50 28.84 3.22
N LEU A 112 -0.52 28.00 3.41
CA LEU A 112 -1.91 28.42 3.43
C LEU A 112 -2.28 28.99 4.79
N PRO A 113 -3.19 29.99 4.85
CA PRO A 113 -3.73 30.46 6.11
C PRO A 113 -4.36 29.32 6.93
N PRO A 114 -4.24 29.35 8.27
CA PRO A 114 -4.88 28.34 9.13
C PRO A 114 -6.37 28.19 8.83
N GLY A 115 -6.83 26.94 8.67
CA GLY A 115 -8.24 26.63 8.42
C GLY A 115 -8.69 26.80 6.95
N THR A 116 -7.77 27.01 6.01
CA THR A 116 -8.10 26.97 4.58
C THR A 116 -8.73 25.62 4.22
N PRO A 117 -9.94 25.59 3.65
CA PRO A 117 -10.60 24.32 3.32
C PRO A 117 -9.87 23.63 2.16
N PRO A 118 -9.81 22.29 2.15
CA PRO A 118 -9.21 21.56 1.05
C PRO A 118 -9.97 21.84 -0.26
N PRO A 119 -9.30 21.82 -1.41
CA PRO A 119 -9.97 21.95 -2.70
C PRO A 119 -11.05 20.86 -2.84
N PRO A 120 -12.18 21.17 -3.50
CA PRO A 120 -13.22 20.17 -3.74
C PRO A 120 -12.63 18.99 -4.52
N PRO A 121 -13.02 17.74 -4.20
CA PRO A 121 -12.53 16.57 -4.92
C PRO A 121 -12.73 16.75 -6.43
N THR A 122 -11.65 16.62 -7.20
CA THR A 122 -11.68 16.65 -8.66
C THR A 122 -12.56 15.51 -9.14
N HIS A 123 -13.80 15.84 -9.54
CA HIS A 123 -14.84 14.96 -10.08
C HIS A 123 -14.90 13.54 -9.48
N GLN A 124 -15.97 13.25 -8.74
CA GLN A 124 -16.48 11.88 -8.61
C GLN A 124 -16.84 11.38 -10.01
N ASP A 125 -15.85 10.84 -10.74
CA ASP A 125 -16.10 9.92 -11.83
C ASP A 125 -17.01 8.84 -11.24
N ASP A 126 -18.05 8.43 -11.96
CA ASP A 126 -19.01 7.43 -11.46
C ASP A 126 -18.36 6.05 -11.26
N GLY A 127 -17.05 5.97 -11.49
CA GLY A 127 -16.20 4.79 -11.40
C GLY A 127 -16.33 3.89 -12.63
N PHE A 128 -17.18 4.27 -13.59
CA PHE A 128 -17.57 3.43 -14.72
C PHE A 128 -17.37 4.10 -16.08
N ALA A 129 -17.06 5.40 -16.15
CA ALA A 129 -16.93 6.14 -17.39
C ALA A 129 -16.04 5.45 -18.46
N GLN A 130 -14.91 4.87 -18.06
CA GLN A 130 -14.02 4.16 -19.00
C GLN A 130 -14.63 2.87 -19.60
N TYR A 131 -15.59 2.26 -18.91
CA TYR A 131 -16.34 1.09 -19.39
C TYR A 131 -17.56 1.52 -20.21
N GLY A 132 -17.87 2.82 -20.28
CA GLY A 132 -19.06 3.40 -20.89
C GLY A 132 -20.31 3.30 -20.01
N ASP A 133 -20.45 2.23 -19.22
CA ASP A 133 -21.52 2.07 -18.24
C ASP A 133 -21.19 1.01 -17.15
N CYS A 134 -22.02 1.00 -16.10
CA CYS A 134 -21.91 0.07 -14.96
C CYS A 134 -22.11 -1.42 -15.37
N ALA A 135 -22.87 -1.70 -16.41
CA ALA A 135 -23.13 -3.07 -16.86
C ALA A 135 -21.88 -3.68 -17.53
N ASN A 136 -21.18 -2.89 -18.34
CA ASN A 136 -19.93 -3.27 -18.98
C ASN A 136 -18.84 -3.49 -17.93
N PHE A 137 -18.73 -2.62 -16.92
CA PHE A 137 -17.83 -2.85 -15.78
C PHE A 137 -18.12 -4.18 -15.07
N LYS A 138 -19.39 -4.44 -14.74
CA LYS A 138 -19.80 -5.70 -14.09
C LYS A 138 -19.50 -6.92 -14.96
N LEU A 139 -19.66 -6.79 -16.27
CA LEU A 139 -19.31 -7.84 -17.21
C LEU A 139 -17.80 -8.08 -17.25
N ALA A 140 -16.98 -7.04 -17.38
CA ALA A 140 -15.52 -7.16 -17.35
C ALA A 140 -15.04 -7.79 -16.03
N ASN A 141 -15.55 -7.33 -14.88
CA ASN A 141 -15.23 -7.91 -13.58
C ASN A 141 -15.65 -9.39 -13.46
N LEU A 142 -16.80 -9.77 -14.03
CA LEU A 142 -17.22 -11.17 -14.09
C LEU A 142 -16.25 -11.99 -14.92
N LEU A 143 -16.00 -11.57 -16.17
CA LEU A 143 -15.22 -12.32 -17.15
C LEU A 143 -13.75 -12.44 -16.74
N PHE A 144 -13.12 -11.33 -16.37
CA PHE A 144 -11.71 -11.24 -16.04
C PHE A 144 -11.41 -11.77 -14.64
N LYS A 145 -12.09 -11.26 -13.60
CA LYS A 145 -11.73 -11.52 -12.19
C LYS A 145 -12.46 -12.71 -11.57
N LYS A 146 -13.72 -12.94 -11.92
CA LYS A 146 -14.53 -13.98 -11.25
C LYS A 146 -14.48 -15.32 -11.97
N THR A 147 -14.47 -15.30 -13.30
CA THR A 147 -14.45 -16.52 -14.11
C THR A 147 -13.10 -16.82 -14.73
N GLU A 148 -12.19 -15.83 -14.78
CA GLU A 148 -10.89 -15.94 -15.46
C GLU A 148 -11.04 -16.54 -16.88
N MET A 149 -12.02 -16.03 -17.61
CA MET A 149 -12.42 -16.59 -18.89
C MET A 149 -11.30 -16.41 -19.93
N SER A 150 -10.93 -17.48 -20.62
CA SER A 150 -9.88 -17.40 -21.65
C SER A 150 -10.22 -16.38 -22.74
N ALA A 151 -9.20 -15.74 -23.31
CA ALA A 151 -9.38 -14.70 -24.34
C ALA A 151 -10.25 -15.14 -25.53
N GLY A 152 -10.04 -16.36 -26.02
CA GLY A 152 -10.85 -16.92 -27.11
C GLY A 152 -12.33 -17.09 -26.74
N GLN A 153 -12.65 -17.38 -25.48
CA GLN A 153 -14.04 -17.50 -25.01
C GLN A 153 -14.67 -16.11 -24.80
N ILE A 154 -13.90 -15.12 -24.36
CA ILE A 154 -14.37 -13.72 -24.29
C ILE A 154 -14.75 -13.23 -25.69
N ASN A 155 -13.90 -13.43 -26.70
CA ASN A 155 -14.21 -13.06 -28.08
C ASN A 155 -15.50 -13.74 -28.59
N LYS A 156 -15.63 -15.05 -28.39
CA LYS A 156 -16.85 -15.79 -28.75
C LYS A 156 -18.10 -15.23 -28.06
N LEU A 157 -17.98 -14.84 -26.79
CA LEU A 157 -19.08 -14.22 -26.07
C LEU A 157 -19.44 -12.85 -26.69
N MET A 158 -18.46 -12.04 -27.05
CA MET A 158 -18.71 -10.76 -27.74
C MET A 158 -19.39 -11.00 -29.10
N ASP A 159 -18.97 -12.00 -29.88
CA ASP A 159 -19.62 -12.37 -31.14
C ASP A 159 -21.10 -12.76 -30.94
N ILE A 160 -21.39 -13.56 -29.91
CA ILE A 160 -22.76 -13.96 -29.55
C ILE A 160 -23.61 -12.74 -29.16
N LEU A 161 -23.04 -11.82 -28.36
CA LEU A 161 -23.75 -10.61 -27.94
C LEU A 161 -23.97 -9.64 -29.11
N ALA A 162 -23.00 -9.51 -30.02
CA ALA A 162 -23.12 -8.74 -31.24
C ALA A 162 -24.23 -9.30 -32.14
N ALA A 163 -24.27 -10.62 -32.36
CA ALA A 163 -25.31 -11.27 -33.15
C ALA A 163 -26.71 -11.08 -32.56
N LYS A 164 -26.83 -11.02 -31.23
CA LYS A 164 -28.12 -10.91 -30.54
C LYS A 164 -28.63 -9.48 -30.38
N TYR A 165 -27.72 -8.52 -30.16
CA TYR A 165 -28.08 -7.14 -29.78
C TYR A 165 -27.49 -6.08 -30.72
N GLY A 166 -26.82 -6.48 -31.79
CA GLY A 166 -26.25 -5.61 -32.83
C GLY A 166 -24.89 -5.01 -32.47
N LYS A 167 -24.63 -4.72 -31.18
CA LYS A 167 -23.34 -4.20 -30.71
C LYS A 167 -22.91 -4.89 -29.42
N PRO A 168 -21.69 -5.44 -29.35
CA PRO A 168 -21.18 -6.03 -28.11
C PRO A 168 -20.71 -4.94 -27.13
N PRO A 169 -20.70 -5.25 -25.81
CA PRO A 169 -20.11 -4.38 -24.78
C PRO A 169 -18.66 -3.97 -25.04
N PHE A 170 -17.86 -4.91 -25.58
CA PHE A 170 -16.47 -4.73 -25.95
C PHE A 170 -16.27 -5.22 -27.39
N ALA A 171 -15.44 -4.53 -28.16
CA ALA A 171 -15.15 -4.91 -29.55
C ALA A 171 -14.39 -6.24 -29.63
N SER A 172 -13.58 -6.53 -28.63
CA SER A 172 -12.81 -7.77 -28.48
C SER A 172 -12.39 -7.93 -27.02
N GLN A 173 -11.77 -9.07 -26.71
CA GLN A 173 -11.05 -9.23 -25.45
C GLN A 173 -9.96 -8.16 -25.28
N GLN A 174 -9.25 -7.76 -26.35
CA GLN A 174 -8.21 -6.75 -26.26
C GLN A 174 -8.80 -5.39 -25.86
N ASP A 175 -9.91 -4.96 -26.48
CA ASP A 175 -10.64 -3.75 -26.07
C ASP A 175 -11.09 -3.83 -24.59
N MET A 176 -11.53 -5.01 -24.14
CA MET A 176 -11.86 -5.19 -22.73
C MET A 176 -10.64 -5.05 -21.81
N TYR A 177 -9.48 -5.62 -22.17
CA TYR A 177 -8.26 -5.53 -21.35
C TYR A 177 -7.68 -4.13 -21.38
N ASP A 178 -7.65 -3.48 -22.55
CA ASP A 178 -7.19 -2.10 -22.68
C ASP A 178 -8.01 -1.16 -21.79
N ARG A 179 -9.32 -1.38 -21.64
CA ARG A 179 -10.18 -0.60 -20.71
C ARG A 179 -9.96 -0.93 -19.23
N ILE A 180 -9.56 -2.17 -18.92
CA ILE A 180 -9.16 -2.55 -17.56
C ILE A 180 -7.82 -1.89 -17.22
N ASP A 181 -6.86 -1.93 -18.15
CA ASP A 181 -5.52 -1.39 -17.98
C ASP A 181 -5.49 0.15 -18.06
N SER A 182 -6.42 0.77 -18.80
CA SER A 182 -6.60 2.23 -18.81
C SER A 182 -7.27 2.77 -17.55
N SER A 183 -7.54 1.91 -16.55
CA SER A 183 -8.20 2.32 -15.32
C SER A 183 -7.36 3.32 -14.55
N LYS A 184 -7.82 4.57 -14.50
CA LYS A 184 -7.25 5.59 -13.61
C LYS A 184 -7.46 5.23 -12.14
N HIS A 185 -8.51 4.46 -11.87
CA HIS A 185 -8.73 3.82 -10.58
C HIS A 185 -7.95 2.49 -10.55
N GLY A 186 -6.69 2.57 -10.15
CA GLY A 186 -5.76 1.44 -10.17
C GLY A 186 -4.47 1.77 -9.43
N GLY A 187 -3.76 0.73 -8.99
CA GLY A 187 -2.46 0.89 -8.32
C GLY A 187 -1.38 1.37 -9.30
N VAL A 188 -0.27 1.87 -8.76
CA VAL A 188 0.93 2.24 -9.53
C VAL A 188 1.39 1.09 -10.45
N PRO A 189 1.73 1.35 -11.72
CA PRO A 189 2.17 0.32 -12.67
C PRO A 189 3.48 -0.34 -12.22
N TRP A 190 3.69 -1.58 -12.68
CA TRP A 190 4.95 -2.30 -12.48
C TRP A 190 5.96 -1.95 -13.57
N GLU A 191 7.17 -1.61 -13.14
CA GLU A 191 8.38 -1.47 -13.94
C GLU A 191 9.33 -2.64 -13.62
N SER A 192 10.31 -2.89 -14.49
CA SER A 192 11.39 -3.84 -14.20
C SER A 192 12.75 -3.35 -14.66
N PHE A 193 13.79 -3.87 -14.02
CA PHE A 193 15.17 -3.74 -14.46
C PHE A 193 15.93 -5.03 -14.17
N SER A 194 17.06 -5.20 -14.86
CA SER A 194 17.92 -6.35 -14.72
C SER A 194 19.22 -6.03 -14.01
N VAL A 195 19.67 -6.95 -13.16
CA VAL A 195 20.95 -6.85 -12.43
C VAL A 195 21.85 -8.01 -12.83
N THR A 196 23.13 -7.74 -13.10
CA THR A 196 24.13 -8.75 -13.43
C THR A 196 25.38 -8.61 -12.57
N TYR A 197 26.10 -9.70 -12.35
CA TYR A 197 27.40 -9.67 -11.67
C TYR A 197 28.46 -8.93 -12.51
N SER A 198 29.10 -7.92 -11.92
CA SER A 198 30.05 -7.03 -12.61
C SER A 198 31.51 -7.15 -12.16
N ARG A 199 31.81 -8.01 -11.18
CA ARG A 199 33.17 -8.19 -10.65
C ARG A 199 33.99 -9.16 -11.53
N PRO A 200 35.33 -9.21 -11.35
CA PRO A 200 36.17 -10.15 -12.09
C PRO A 200 35.73 -11.60 -11.86
N LYS A 201 35.55 -12.34 -12.95
CA LYS A 201 35.22 -13.77 -12.95
C LYS A 201 36.49 -14.61 -12.87
N PRO A 202 36.42 -15.86 -12.37
CA PRO A 202 37.52 -16.81 -12.49
C PRO A 202 38.05 -16.90 -13.93
N LYS A 203 39.38 -17.05 -14.08
CA LYS A 203 40.04 -17.13 -15.39
C LYS A 203 39.67 -18.40 -16.16
N ASP A 204 39.40 -19.48 -15.42
CA ASP A 204 39.00 -20.76 -15.97
C ASP A 204 37.47 -20.79 -16.18
N PRO A 205 36.99 -20.91 -17.43
CA PRO A 205 35.57 -20.94 -17.76
C PRO A 205 34.77 -22.05 -17.07
N GLU A 206 35.38 -23.22 -16.81
CA GLU A 206 34.70 -24.35 -16.15
C GLU A 206 34.42 -24.07 -14.66
N ASN A 207 35.16 -23.13 -14.08
CA ASN A 207 35.04 -22.72 -12.69
C ASN A 207 34.11 -21.51 -12.48
N ILE A 208 33.59 -20.89 -13.54
CA ILE A 208 32.65 -19.76 -13.43
C ILE A 208 31.30 -20.29 -12.94
N PRO A 209 30.85 -19.93 -11.73
CA PRO A 209 29.52 -20.30 -11.27
C PRO A 209 28.43 -19.70 -12.16
N SER A 210 27.33 -20.43 -12.39
CA SER A 210 26.23 -19.95 -13.23
C SER A 210 25.66 -18.61 -12.76
N TRP A 211 25.60 -18.40 -11.43
CA TRP A 211 25.09 -17.17 -10.82
C TRP A 211 25.87 -15.90 -11.23
N MET A 212 27.12 -16.01 -11.68
CA MET A 212 27.92 -14.88 -12.19
C MET A 212 27.60 -14.50 -13.64
N ASN A 213 26.89 -15.36 -14.38
CA ASN A 213 26.44 -15.13 -15.75
C ASN A 213 24.92 -14.93 -15.85
N THR A 214 24.19 -15.18 -14.77
CA THR A 214 22.73 -15.00 -14.71
C THR A 214 22.37 -13.53 -14.62
N GLU A 215 21.33 -13.17 -15.37
CA GLU A 215 20.61 -11.90 -15.25
C GLU A 215 19.47 -12.06 -14.24
N TYR A 216 19.37 -11.11 -13.31
CA TYR A 216 18.39 -11.12 -12.23
C TYR A 216 17.40 -9.99 -12.46
N GLU A 217 16.20 -10.34 -12.89
CA GLU A 217 15.11 -9.39 -13.09
C GLU A 217 14.49 -8.99 -11.75
N VAL A 218 14.33 -7.69 -11.55
CA VAL A 218 13.66 -7.07 -10.40
C VAL A 218 12.44 -6.34 -10.92
N TRP A 219 11.29 -6.64 -10.34
CA TRP A 219 10.03 -5.94 -10.62
C TRP A 219 9.74 -4.97 -9.48
N PHE A 220 9.32 -3.75 -9.80
CA PHE A 220 9.01 -2.75 -8.79
C PHE A 220 7.91 -1.80 -9.24
N ARG A 221 7.31 -1.10 -8.28
CA ARG A 221 6.44 0.06 -8.53
C ARG A 221 7.18 1.30 -8.07
N ASP A 222 7.03 2.41 -8.79
CA ASP A 222 7.65 3.67 -8.39
C ASP A 222 7.26 4.04 -6.95
N PRO A 223 8.20 4.06 -5.99
CA PRO A 223 7.87 4.27 -4.59
C PRO A 223 7.26 5.64 -4.34
N GLN A 224 7.73 6.67 -5.06
CA GLN A 224 7.23 8.03 -4.90
C GLN A 224 5.73 8.08 -5.24
N THR A 225 5.34 7.60 -6.42
CA THR A 225 3.92 7.53 -6.81
C THR A 225 3.09 6.71 -5.82
N VAL A 226 3.63 5.61 -5.28
CA VAL A 226 2.91 4.78 -4.29
C VAL A 226 2.66 5.56 -2.99
N LEU A 227 3.64 6.32 -2.52
CA LEU A 227 3.54 7.11 -1.30
C LEU A 227 2.65 8.34 -1.49
N GLU A 228 2.70 9.00 -2.65
CA GLU A 228 1.76 10.07 -3.01
C GLU A 228 0.31 9.55 -3.03
N GLN A 229 0.07 8.36 -3.60
CA GLN A 229 -1.24 7.69 -3.52
C GLN A 229 -1.68 7.41 -2.08
N GLN A 230 -0.74 7.13 -1.17
CA GLN A 230 -1.05 6.98 0.26
C GLN A 230 -1.40 8.31 0.91
N LEU A 231 -0.71 9.41 0.57
CA LEU A 231 -1.00 10.74 1.13
C LEU A 231 -2.39 11.25 0.75
N VAL A 232 -2.82 11.03 -0.50
CA VAL A 232 -4.15 11.46 -0.96
C VAL A 232 -5.29 10.53 -0.52
N ASN A 233 -4.99 9.47 0.23
CA ASN A 233 -6.01 8.50 0.63
C ASN A 233 -6.91 9.09 1.74
N PRO A 234 -8.21 9.33 1.47
CA PRO A 234 -9.12 9.92 2.45
C PRO A 234 -9.33 9.03 3.69
N ASP A 235 -9.08 7.72 3.58
CA ASP A 235 -9.20 6.79 4.70
C ASP A 235 -8.19 7.06 5.84
N PHE A 236 -7.17 7.88 5.58
CA PHE A 236 -6.11 8.24 6.53
C PHE A 236 -6.35 9.57 7.25
N ARG A 237 -7.38 10.33 6.88
CA ARG A 237 -7.66 11.68 7.40
C ARG A 237 -7.50 11.81 8.92
N ASP A 238 -8.06 10.87 9.68
CA ASP A 238 -8.10 10.92 11.15
C ASP A 238 -6.94 10.14 11.82
N GLY A 239 -5.97 9.67 11.05
CA GLY A 239 -4.87 8.87 11.61
C GLY A 239 -3.54 9.08 10.92
N ILE A 240 -3.35 10.21 10.24
CA ILE A 240 -2.05 10.63 9.72
C ILE A 240 -1.52 11.79 10.55
N HIS A 241 -0.23 11.73 10.89
CA HIS A 241 0.49 12.76 11.62
C HIS A 241 1.42 13.52 10.67
N TYR A 242 1.13 14.80 10.45
CA TYR A 242 1.93 15.65 9.56
C TYR A 242 3.20 16.21 10.21
N ALA A 243 3.28 16.15 11.54
CA ALA A 243 4.42 16.59 12.33
C ALA A 243 4.85 15.49 13.32
N PRO A 244 6.15 15.35 13.61
CA PRO A 244 6.59 14.63 14.80
C PRO A 244 5.99 15.24 16.05
N PHE A 245 5.73 14.41 17.04
CA PHE A 245 5.15 14.86 18.30
C PHE A 245 5.70 14.08 19.49
N GLN A 246 5.55 14.66 20.67
CA GLN A 246 5.83 14.01 21.95
C GLN A 246 4.54 14.00 22.75
N GLU A 247 4.09 12.81 23.15
CA GLU A 247 2.93 12.65 24.01
C GLU A 247 3.40 12.40 25.45
N TYR A 248 2.91 13.18 26.39
CA TYR A 248 3.21 13.01 27.82
C TYR A 248 1.96 12.57 28.58
N GLY A 249 2.13 11.56 29.43
CA GLY A 249 1.11 11.14 30.39
C GLY A 249 0.97 12.12 31.56
N HIS A 250 -0.08 11.95 32.38
CA HIS A 250 -0.26 12.72 33.61
C HIS A 250 0.88 12.52 34.63
N ASP A 251 1.64 11.44 34.49
CA ASP A 251 2.85 11.14 35.26
C ASP A 251 4.11 11.84 34.71
N GLY A 252 3.97 12.67 33.67
CA GLY A 252 5.07 13.37 33.01
C GLY A 252 5.95 12.46 32.15
N LYS A 253 5.60 11.19 31.97
CA LYS A 253 6.37 10.25 31.14
C LYS A 253 5.94 10.33 29.69
N CYS A 254 6.93 10.26 28.80
CA CYS A 254 6.68 10.18 27.37
C CYS A 254 6.01 8.83 27.02
N ARG A 255 5.04 8.86 26.12
CA ARG A 255 4.35 7.70 25.56
C ARG A 255 4.72 7.58 24.09
N TRP A 256 5.10 6.39 23.70
CA TRP A 256 5.42 6.06 22.32
C TRP A 256 4.41 5.05 21.82
N GLN A 257 3.65 5.44 20.81
CA GLN A 257 2.68 4.55 20.17
C GLN A 257 2.93 4.50 18.68
N ASP A 258 2.97 5.64 18.01
CA ASP A 258 3.17 5.75 16.56
C ASP A 258 4.62 6.13 16.23
N LEU A 259 5.09 5.87 15.01
CA LEU A 259 6.47 6.20 14.62
C LEU A 259 6.79 7.68 14.83
N MET A 260 5.85 8.56 14.49
CA MET A 260 5.99 10.02 14.65
C MET A 260 6.02 10.49 16.11
N SER A 261 5.62 9.64 17.07
CA SER A 261 5.81 9.90 18.50
C SER A 261 7.24 9.61 18.99
N GLY A 262 8.02 8.89 18.18
CA GLY A 262 9.36 8.41 18.52
C GLY A 262 10.40 9.53 18.60
N ASN A 263 11.32 9.41 19.56
CA ASN A 263 12.47 10.31 19.66
C ASN A 263 13.28 10.38 18.36
N TRP A 264 13.36 9.26 17.63
CA TRP A 264 14.01 9.23 16.31
C TRP A 264 13.36 10.20 15.32
N ALA A 265 12.03 10.20 15.20
CA ALA A 265 11.33 11.10 14.27
C ALA A 265 11.54 12.57 14.66
N TRP A 266 11.52 12.86 15.96
CA TRP A 266 11.84 14.19 16.49
C TRP A 266 13.25 14.63 16.12
N SER A 267 14.27 13.79 16.39
CA SER A 267 15.67 14.13 16.08
C SER A 267 15.93 14.26 14.57
N GLN A 268 15.23 13.49 13.73
CA GLN A 268 15.31 13.68 12.27
C GLN A 268 14.73 15.03 11.84
N ALA A 269 13.60 15.44 12.44
CA ALA A 269 13.02 16.74 12.15
C ALA A 269 13.90 17.90 12.65
N ASP A 270 14.56 17.77 13.81
CA ASP A 270 15.55 18.76 14.28
C ASP A 270 16.72 18.91 13.28
N GLU A 271 17.18 17.80 12.68
CA GLU A 271 18.24 17.83 11.68
C GLU A 271 17.79 18.51 10.38
N LEU A 272 16.60 18.18 9.89
CA LEU A 272 16.02 18.78 8.69
C LEU A 272 15.75 20.27 8.90
N ALA A 273 15.24 20.66 10.07
CA ALA A 273 14.93 22.05 10.45
C ALA A 273 16.13 23.01 10.42
N LYS A 274 17.36 22.50 10.34
CA LYS A 274 18.55 23.32 10.14
C LYS A 274 18.56 24.01 8.78
N ASP A 275 17.88 23.43 7.79
CA ASP A 275 17.69 24.02 6.47
C ASP A 275 16.41 24.87 6.45
N PRO A 276 16.50 26.21 6.28
CA PRO A 276 15.34 27.09 6.17
C PRO A 276 14.36 26.71 5.06
N ASP A 277 14.83 26.07 3.98
CA ASP A 277 13.97 25.66 2.86
C ASP A 277 13.00 24.52 3.25
N THR A 278 13.19 23.89 4.42
CA THR A 278 12.34 22.80 4.93
C THR A 278 11.35 23.25 6.00
N HIS A 279 11.36 24.52 6.40
CA HIS A 279 10.46 25.04 7.42
C HIS A 279 9.01 24.94 6.94
N GLY A 280 8.09 24.49 7.80
CA GLY A 280 6.70 24.21 7.43
C GLY A 280 6.48 22.85 6.77
N ALA A 281 7.53 22.20 6.26
CA ALA A 281 7.40 20.93 5.54
C ALA A 281 7.00 19.77 6.47
N MET A 282 6.31 18.78 5.90
CA MET A 282 6.02 17.51 6.55
C MET A 282 7.25 16.60 6.47
N PHE A 283 7.73 16.12 7.62
CA PHE A 283 8.65 15.00 7.65
C PHE A 283 7.90 13.70 7.34
N ALA A 284 8.25 13.04 6.22
CA ALA A 284 7.59 11.84 5.74
C ALA A 284 8.52 10.61 5.78
N PRO A 285 8.68 9.93 6.94
CA PRO A 285 9.50 8.73 7.02
C PRO A 285 8.90 7.59 6.20
N ILE A 286 9.75 6.83 5.51
CA ILE A 286 9.34 5.67 4.71
C ILE A 286 9.78 4.40 5.43
N VAL A 287 8.81 3.55 5.74
CA VAL A 287 9.03 2.27 6.42
C VAL A 287 9.07 1.17 5.38
N LEU A 288 10.22 0.50 5.29
CA LEU A 288 10.42 -0.64 4.40
C LEU A 288 10.36 -1.96 5.17
N GLY A 289 9.61 -2.91 4.63
CA GLY A 289 9.59 -4.29 5.09
C GLY A 289 9.99 -5.21 3.97
N SER A 290 10.67 -6.32 4.27
CA SER A 290 10.90 -7.36 3.28
C SER A 290 10.72 -8.74 3.87
N ASP A 291 10.04 -9.62 3.13
CA ASP A 291 9.83 -11.00 3.50
C ASP A 291 10.10 -11.93 2.32
N LYS A 292 10.53 -13.16 2.62
CA LYS A 292 10.79 -14.17 1.59
C LYS A 292 9.50 -14.91 1.27
N THR A 293 9.00 -14.74 0.06
CA THR A 293 7.77 -15.40 -0.41
C THR A 293 8.03 -16.37 -1.56
N THR A 294 7.11 -17.33 -1.75
CA THR A 294 7.09 -18.23 -2.92
C THR A 294 5.88 -17.87 -3.80
N VAL A 295 6.13 -17.34 -5.01
CA VAL A 295 5.07 -16.77 -5.86
C VAL A 295 4.44 -17.80 -6.81
N SER A 296 5.14 -18.89 -7.15
CA SER A 296 4.56 -20.00 -7.90
C SER A 296 5.11 -21.36 -7.46
N VAL A 297 4.21 -22.31 -7.24
CA VAL A 297 4.55 -23.73 -6.95
C VAL A 297 4.60 -24.55 -8.25
N ALA A 298 3.74 -24.25 -9.23
CA ALA A 298 3.57 -25.07 -10.43
C ALA A 298 4.69 -24.95 -11.47
N THR A 299 5.39 -23.81 -11.54
CA THR A 299 6.34 -23.48 -12.62
C THR A 299 7.82 -23.43 -12.20
N GLY A 300 8.16 -23.99 -11.02
CA GLY A 300 9.57 -24.18 -10.63
C GLY A 300 10.08 -23.36 -9.44
N GLN A 301 9.30 -23.25 -8.36
CA GLN A 301 9.72 -22.62 -7.09
C GLN A 301 10.40 -21.26 -7.29
N ASN A 302 9.69 -20.31 -7.90
CA ASN A 302 10.15 -18.93 -7.99
C ASN A 302 9.92 -18.27 -6.63
N LYS A 303 11.02 -17.98 -5.94
CA LYS A 303 11.05 -17.32 -4.64
C LYS A 303 11.56 -15.91 -4.86
N TYR A 304 10.89 -14.94 -4.27
CA TYR A 304 11.26 -13.54 -4.29
C TYR A 304 11.34 -13.03 -2.85
N TYR A 305 12.12 -11.99 -2.63
CA TYR A 305 11.89 -11.14 -1.48
C TYR A 305 10.86 -10.09 -1.89
N LEU A 306 9.67 -10.09 -1.27
CA LEU A 306 8.77 -8.96 -1.42
C LEU A 306 9.37 -7.76 -0.71
N LEU A 307 9.20 -6.59 -1.30
CA LEU A 307 9.52 -5.32 -0.68
C LEU A 307 8.21 -4.58 -0.46
N TYR A 308 7.93 -4.21 0.78
CA TYR A 308 6.79 -3.40 1.16
C TYR A 308 7.27 -2.01 1.52
N ALA A 309 6.45 -1.01 1.23
CA ALA A 309 6.63 0.36 1.70
C ALA A 309 5.35 0.89 2.35
N SER A 310 5.53 1.79 3.30
CA SER A 310 4.48 2.52 3.99
C SER A 310 5.00 3.89 4.41
N LEU A 311 4.15 4.90 4.38
CA LEU A 311 4.39 6.13 5.13
C LEU A 311 4.35 5.85 6.63
N GLY A 312 5.39 6.29 7.34
CA GLY A 312 5.48 6.21 8.80
C GLY A 312 4.62 7.25 9.52
N ASN A 313 4.01 8.17 8.78
CA ASN A 313 3.11 9.20 9.31
C ASN A 313 1.77 8.65 9.79
N VAL A 314 1.33 7.51 9.25
CA VAL A 314 0.05 6.94 9.66
C VAL A 314 0.18 6.21 11.00
N ASN A 315 -0.88 6.28 11.79
CA ASN A 315 -0.93 5.65 13.10
C ASN A 315 -0.97 4.12 12.97
N ASN A 316 -0.63 3.44 14.07
CA ASN A 316 -0.60 1.98 14.09
C ASN A 316 -1.96 1.32 13.80
N SER A 317 -3.07 2.03 14.06
CA SER A 317 -4.41 1.50 13.81
C SER A 317 -4.71 1.39 12.31
N ILE A 318 -4.21 2.34 11.51
CA ILE A 318 -4.31 2.37 10.06
C ILE A 318 -3.43 1.29 9.44
N TRP A 319 -2.23 1.05 9.95
CA TRP A 319 -1.39 -0.07 9.51
C TRP A 319 -2.06 -1.44 9.66
N ARG A 320 -2.88 -1.60 10.70
CA ARG A 320 -3.62 -2.84 10.96
C ARG A 320 -4.97 -2.90 10.26
N ALA A 321 -5.44 -1.79 9.70
CA ALA A 321 -6.65 -1.74 8.91
C ALA A 321 -6.34 -2.10 7.45
N HIS A 322 -7.28 -2.76 6.76
CA HIS A 322 -7.19 -3.03 5.32
C HIS A 322 -7.42 -1.75 4.47
N LYS A 323 -6.71 -0.66 4.80
CA LYS A 323 -6.85 0.68 4.19
C LYS A 323 -5.69 1.04 3.26
N ASN A 324 -4.95 0.05 2.72
CA ASN A 324 -3.80 0.24 1.83
C ASN A 324 -2.62 1.05 2.42
N ALA A 325 -2.47 1.04 3.75
CA ALA A 325 -1.37 1.70 4.43
C ALA A 325 0.00 1.05 4.17
N VAL A 326 0.01 -0.24 3.81
CA VAL A 326 1.22 -0.98 3.43
C VAL A 326 1.03 -1.50 2.01
N ALA A 327 2.00 -1.23 1.14
CA ALA A 327 1.95 -1.58 -0.28
C ALA A 327 3.17 -2.41 -0.69
N VAL A 328 2.98 -3.48 -1.47
CA VAL A 328 4.10 -4.24 -2.07
C VAL A 328 4.69 -3.41 -3.20
N ILE A 329 5.89 -2.88 -3.05
CA ILE A 329 6.56 -2.05 -4.06
C ILE A 329 7.60 -2.82 -4.88
N GLY A 330 7.94 -4.06 -4.53
CA GLY A 330 8.96 -4.80 -5.27
C GLY A 330 8.95 -6.31 -5.10
N PHE A 331 9.44 -7.00 -6.12
CA PHE A 331 9.82 -8.41 -6.11
C PHE A 331 11.32 -8.49 -6.38
N LEU A 332 12.11 -8.61 -5.33
CA LEU A 332 13.57 -8.67 -5.42
C LEU A 332 14.02 -10.10 -5.73
N ALA A 333 14.92 -10.23 -6.69
CA ALA A 333 15.45 -11.50 -7.14
C ALA A 333 16.21 -12.24 -6.04
N ILE A 334 16.01 -13.57 -5.98
CA ILE A 334 16.79 -14.45 -5.10
C ILE A 334 17.75 -15.26 -5.96
N PRO A 335 19.07 -15.01 -5.88
CA PRO A 335 20.02 -15.74 -6.69
C PRO A 335 20.08 -17.18 -6.24
N LYS A 336 20.04 -18.11 -7.20
CA LYS A 336 20.18 -19.54 -6.97
C LYS A 336 21.59 -19.97 -7.38
N THR A 337 22.17 -20.86 -6.60
CA THR A 337 23.45 -21.50 -6.91
C THR A 337 23.40 -22.98 -6.57
N ASP A 338 24.33 -23.74 -7.12
CA ASP A 338 24.58 -25.12 -6.74
C ASP A 338 25.23 -25.25 -5.35
N ARG A 339 25.11 -26.43 -4.75
CA ARG A 339 25.54 -26.71 -3.36
C ARG A 339 27.02 -26.39 -3.13
N LYS A 340 27.86 -26.53 -4.15
CA LYS A 340 29.32 -26.29 -4.06
C LYS A 340 29.65 -24.82 -3.74
N HIS A 341 28.82 -23.89 -4.23
CA HIS A 341 29.07 -22.44 -4.13
C HIS A 341 28.18 -21.74 -3.10
N ALA A 342 27.15 -22.42 -2.57
CA ALA A 342 26.19 -21.84 -1.63
C ALA A 342 26.84 -21.26 -0.35
N GLY A 343 27.93 -21.88 0.11
CA GLY A 343 28.70 -21.41 1.28
C GLY A 343 29.81 -20.42 0.94
N SER A 344 30.08 -20.13 -0.33
CA SER A 344 31.18 -19.27 -0.73
C SER A 344 30.96 -17.82 -0.28
N THR A 345 32.05 -17.17 0.12
CA THR A 345 32.06 -15.76 0.55
C THR A 345 31.61 -14.83 -0.57
N ASP A 346 32.05 -15.11 -1.81
CA ASP A 346 31.68 -14.33 -2.99
C ASP A 346 30.17 -14.42 -3.29
N PHE A 347 29.58 -15.62 -3.22
CA PHE A 347 28.14 -15.77 -3.43
C PHE A 347 27.33 -15.09 -2.32
N ARG A 348 27.74 -15.23 -1.05
CA ARG A 348 27.08 -14.55 0.08
C ARG A 348 27.11 -13.02 -0.08
N ARG A 349 28.28 -12.48 -0.47
CA ARG A 349 28.47 -11.06 -0.76
C ARG A 349 27.61 -10.62 -1.94
N PHE A 350 27.60 -11.38 -3.03
CA PHE A 350 26.77 -11.09 -4.20
C PHE A 350 25.28 -11.05 -3.84
N ARG A 351 24.78 -12.01 -3.04
CA ARG A 351 23.39 -12.03 -2.58
C ARG A 351 23.01 -10.78 -1.80
N GLN A 352 23.89 -10.32 -0.90
CA GLN A 352 23.67 -9.08 -0.15
C GLN A 352 23.72 -7.85 -1.07
N GLN A 353 24.69 -7.80 -1.98
CA GLN A 353 24.82 -6.70 -2.93
C GLN A 353 23.60 -6.61 -3.83
N LEU A 354 23.17 -7.71 -4.44
CA LEU A 354 21.97 -7.78 -5.27
C LEU A 354 20.74 -7.26 -4.52
N PHE A 355 20.54 -7.66 -3.26
CA PHE A 355 19.42 -7.17 -2.45
C PHE A 355 19.48 -5.66 -2.22
N HIS A 356 20.59 -5.14 -1.69
CA HIS A 356 20.71 -3.72 -1.33
C HIS A 356 20.82 -2.80 -2.56
N SER A 357 21.50 -3.22 -3.63
CA SER A 357 21.59 -2.45 -4.86
C SER A 357 20.24 -2.36 -5.57
N SER A 358 19.42 -3.43 -5.49
CA SER A 358 18.06 -3.40 -6.03
C SER A 358 17.19 -2.40 -5.28
N ILE A 359 17.25 -2.38 -3.94
CA ILE A 359 16.53 -1.36 -3.15
C ILE A 359 17.04 0.05 -3.50
N ALA A 360 18.36 0.25 -3.59
CA ALA A 360 18.91 1.55 -3.97
C ALA A 360 18.43 2.01 -5.35
N ALA A 361 18.40 1.12 -6.34
CA ALA A 361 17.91 1.43 -7.69
C ALA A 361 16.41 1.76 -7.70
N ILE A 362 15.59 1.04 -6.93
CA ILE A 362 14.15 1.31 -6.78
C ILE A 362 13.90 2.71 -6.21
N PHE A 363 14.72 3.15 -5.26
CA PHE A 363 14.59 4.46 -4.60
C PHE A 363 15.38 5.58 -5.27
N GLU A 364 16.09 5.31 -6.38
CA GLU A 364 16.96 6.30 -7.04
C GLU A 364 16.18 7.54 -7.49
N LYS A 365 15.01 7.35 -8.12
CA LYS A 365 14.14 8.44 -8.60
C LYS A 365 13.68 9.37 -7.46
N MET A 366 13.59 8.85 -6.24
CA MET A 366 13.09 9.57 -5.07
C MET A 366 14.21 10.27 -4.28
N ARG A 367 15.49 10.05 -4.63
CA ARG A 367 16.63 10.71 -3.93
C ARG A 367 16.49 12.23 -3.84
N PRO A 368 16.05 12.97 -4.89
CA PRO A 368 15.86 14.42 -4.77
C PRO A 368 14.86 14.81 -3.67
N ALA A 369 13.77 14.05 -3.53
CA ALA A 369 12.73 14.27 -2.52
C ALA A 369 13.20 13.95 -1.09
N MET A 370 14.33 13.25 -0.92
CA MET A 370 14.92 13.01 0.40
C MET A 370 15.72 14.21 0.93
N SER A 371 16.06 15.18 0.07
CA SER A 371 16.87 16.34 0.45
C SER A 371 16.12 17.66 0.31
N LYS A 372 15.11 17.73 -0.54
CA LYS A 372 14.29 18.93 -0.76
C LYS A 372 12.81 18.59 -0.60
N PRO A 373 12.00 19.47 0.01
CA PRO A 373 10.57 19.30 0.05
C PRO A 373 9.99 19.21 -1.37
N VAL A 374 8.97 18.36 -1.52
CA VAL A 374 8.19 18.22 -2.74
C VAL A 374 6.76 18.64 -2.41
N VAL A 375 6.19 19.51 -3.24
CA VAL A 375 4.78 19.89 -3.15
C VAL A 375 3.97 18.81 -3.86
N THR A 376 3.02 18.20 -3.15
CA THR A 376 2.21 17.07 -3.61
C THR A 376 0.71 17.36 -3.62
#